data_AF-A0A7S2BPQ3-F1
#
_entry.id   AF-A0A7S2BPQ3-F1
#
_cell.length_a   1.000
_cell.length_b   1.000
_cell.length_c   1.000
_cell.angle_alpha   90.00
_cell.angle_beta   90.00
_cell.angle_gamma   90.00
#
_symmetry.space_group_name_H-M   'P 1'
#
loop_
_entity.id
_entity.type
_entity.pdbx_description
1 polymer ?
#
loop_
_entity_poly.entity_id
_entity_poly.type
_entity_poly.pdbx_seq_one_letter_code
_entity_poly.pdbx_strand_id
1 'polypeptide(L)'
;VVVSVRSWDWISIVTKVYLLCCLYVAYAICFPLLNVALSALRKVIADMNLHFAIILVAVFLIGVLCFLCPTVPGMIVYIFAGILVADQCPPRNTDQGFWTGVVVNFALCWVLKLMACAIQQVFIGGMLSKSTWVRRTVGVHTTFIRCLEVVMRKKGLSPGKVAILCGGPDWPTSVLAGIMKLSLVECEIGTLPIIGFITPCGLTGSFYLKRGTTETWTRMANAM
;
A
#
# COMPACT_ATOMS: atom_id res chain seq x y z
N VAL A 1 -2.36 44.00 -4.54
CA VAL A 1 -2.58 42.55 -4.83
C VAL A 1 -3.50 42.34 -6.03
N VAL A 2 -4.70 42.94 -6.08
CA VAL A 2 -5.67 42.75 -7.20
C VAL A 2 -5.13 43.19 -8.59
N VAL A 3 -4.34 44.26 -8.66
CA VAL A 3 -3.73 44.73 -9.93
C VAL A 3 -2.70 43.73 -10.50
N SER A 4 -2.00 42.99 -9.62
CA SER A 4 -1.00 41.98 -10.02
C SER A 4 -1.65 40.74 -10.64
N VAL A 5 -2.85 40.37 -10.18
CA VAL A 5 -3.60 39.21 -10.69
C VAL A 5 -4.12 39.46 -12.12
N ARG A 6 -4.41 40.71 -12.47
CA ARG A 6 -4.90 41.08 -13.82
C ARG A 6 -3.82 40.98 -14.91
N SER A 7 -2.54 41.12 -14.54
CA SER A 7 -1.40 41.01 -15.48
C SER A 7 -0.89 39.58 -15.65
N TRP A 8 -1.52 38.60 -15.02
CA TRP A 8 -1.13 37.20 -15.17
C TRP A 8 -1.54 36.68 -16.54
N ASP A 9 -0.69 35.84 -17.12
CA ASP A 9 -1.02 35.10 -18.34
C ASP A 9 -2.04 34.00 -18.01
N TRP A 10 -3.32 34.39 -18.03
CA TRP A 10 -4.44 33.51 -17.71
C TRP A 10 -4.52 32.30 -18.63
N ILE A 11 -4.08 32.41 -19.89
CA ILE A 11 -4.08 31.29 -20.83
C ILE A 11 -3.08 30.22 -20.36
N SER A 12 -1.87 30.63 -19.98
CA SER A 12 -0.86 29.74 -19.43
C SER A 12 -1.31 29.08 -18.13
N ILE A 13 -1.92 29.85 -17.22
CA ILE A 13 -2.41 29.34 -15.94
C ILE A 13 -3.55 28.33 -16.15
N VAL A 14 -4.58 28.70 -16.92
CA VAL A 14 -5.74 27.83 -17.17
C VAL A 14 -5.32 26.56 -17.90
N THR A 15 -4.39 26.63 -18.85
CA THR A 15 -3.85 25.44 -19.53
C THR A 15 -3.14 24.50 -18.56
N LYS A 16 -2.31 25.02 -17.65
CA LYS A 16 -1.64 24.22 -16.62
C LYS A 16 -2.62 23.59 -15.64
N VAL A 17 -3.64 24.35 -15.21
CA VAL A 17 -4.70 23.84 -14.33
C VAL A 17 -5.49 22.74 -15.05
N TYR A 18 -5.86 22.93 -16.32
CA TYR A 18 -6.56 21.93 -17.11
C TYR A 18 -5.75 20.63 -17.26
N LEU A 19 -4.46 20.73 -17.58
CA LEU A 19 -3.57 19.56 -17.63
C LEU A 19 -3.47 18.85 -16.27
N LEU A 20 -3.37 19.60 -15.16
CA LEU A 20 -3.38 19.03 -13.81
C LEU A 20 -4.71 18.32 -13.50
N CYS A 21 -5.85 18.90 -13.89
CA CYS A 21 -7.16 18.26 -13.73
C CYS A 21 -7.25 16.96 -14.55
N CYS A 22 -6.80 16.96 -15.80
CA CYS A 22 -6.77 15.75 -16.64
C CYS A 22 -5.87 14.66 -16.03
N LEU A 23 -4.69 15.02 -15.52
CA LEU A 23 -3.80 14.10 -14.83
C LEU A 23 -4.42 13.55 -13.54
N TYR A 24 -5.12 14.39 -12.77
CA TYR A 24 -5.82 13.97 -11.56
C TYR A 24 -6.95 12.99 -11.88
N VAL A 25 -7.75 13.25 -12.92
CA VAL A 25 -8.80 12.33 -13.36
C VAL A 25 -8.20 11.00 -13.84
N ALA A 26 -7.14 11.03 -14.64
CA ALA A 26 -6.45 9.82 -15.06
C ALA A 26 -5.93 9.01 -13.86
N TYR A 27 -5.34 9.69 -12.87
CA TYR A 27 -4.90 9.08 -11.62
C TYR A 27 -6.05 8.47 -10.82
N ALA A 28 -7.19 9.16 -10.71
CA ALA A 28 -8.36 8.67 -9.99
C ALA A 28 -8.95 7.41 -10.64
N ILE A 29 -8.89 7.29 -11.97
CA ILE A 29 -9.37 6.12 -12.73
C ILE A 29 -8.44 4.90 -12.55
N CYS A 30 -7.16 5.10 -12.24
CA CYS A 30 -6.23 3.99 -12.00
C CYS A 30 -6.69 3.06 -10.87
N PHE A 31 -7.34 3.56 -9.82
CA PHE A 31 -7.76 2.72 -8.69
C PHE A 31 -8.89 1.73 -9.06
N PRO A 32 -10.01 2.16 -9.70
CA PRO A 32 -10.99 1.21 -10.22
C PRO A 32 -10.42 0.21 -11.22
N LEU A 33 -9.52 0.65 -12.11
CA LEU A 33 -8.89 -0.24 -13.09
C LEU A 33 -8.05 -1.32 -12.43
N LEU A 34 -7.32 -1.00 -11.35
CA LEU A 34 -6.59 -1.98 -10.57
C LEU A 34 -7.52 -3.03 -9.96
N ASN A 35 -8.69 -2.63 -9.42
CA ASN A 35 -9.67 -3.57 -8.89
C ASN A 35 -10.17 -4.55 -9.96
N VAL A 36 -10.44 -4.05 -11.18
CA VAL A 36 -10.84 -4.89 -12.31
C VAL A 36 -9.72 -5.84 -12.71
N ALA A 37 -8.48 -5.36 -12.80
CA ALA A 37 -7.32 -6.16 -13.15
C ALA A 37 -7.06 -7.28 -12.12
N LEU A 38 -7.11 -6.96 -10.83
CA LEU A 38 -6.98 -7.93 -9.75
C LEU A 38 -8.15 -8.94 -9.75
N SER A 39 -9.37 -8.50 -10.03
CA SER A 39 -10.53 -9.41 -10.17
C SER A 39 -10.36 -10.39 -11.34
N ALA A 40 -9.87 -9.91 -12.49
CA ALA A 40 -9.55 -10.76 -13.64
C ALA A 40 -8.43 -11.76 -13.30
N LEU A 41 -7.39 -11.31 -12.61
CA LEU A 41 -6.28 -12.14 -12.16
C LEU A 41 -6.75 -13.24 -11.18
N ARG A 42 -7.66 -12.93 -10.26
CA ARG A 42 -8.27 -13.95 -9.38
C ARG A 42 -8.94 -15.06 -10.18
N LYS A 43 -9.72 -14.72 -11.22
CA LYS A 43 -10.39 -15.72 -12.06
C LYS A 43 -9.38 -16.66 -12.73
N VAL A 44 -8.34 -16.07 -13.34
CA VAL A 44 -7.26 -16.86 -13.97
C VAL A 44 -6.59 -17.80 -12.97
N ILE A 45 -6.26 -17.32 -11.76
CA ILE A 45 -5.63 -18.17 -10.73
C ILE A 45 -6.56 -19.28 -10.25
N ALA A 46 -7.87 -18.99 -10.09
CA ALA A 46 -8.85 -19.98 -9.68
C ALA A 46 -9.04 -21.09 -10.72
N ASP A 47 -9.06 -20.74 -12.00
CA ASP A 47 -9.24 -21.69 -13.12
C ASP A 47 -8.05 -22.64 -13.29
N MET A 48 -6.83 -22.19 -12.93
CA MET A 48 -5.61 -22.99 -13.09
C MET A 48 -5.43 -24.11 -12.05
N ASN A 49 -6.34 -24.24 -11.06
CA ASN A 49 -6.32 -25.24 -9.98
C ASN A 49 -4.91 -25.48 -9.38
N LEU A 50 -4.18 -24.39 -9.13
CA LEU A 50 -2.79 -24.44 -8.69
C LEU A 50 -2.68 -24.93 -7.24
N HIS A 51 -1.50 -25.49 -6.91
CA HIS A 51 -1.16 -25.81 -5.53
C HIS A 51 -1.14 -24.54 -4.66
N PHE A 52 -1.68 -24.61 -3.44
CA PHE A 52 -1.85 -23.44 -2.57
C PHE A 52 -0.56 -22.65 -2.33
N ALA A 53 0.58 -23.34 -2.21
CA ALA A 53 1.90 -22.69 -2.07
C ALA A 53 2.25 -21.78 -3.26
N ILE A 54 1.90 -22.17 -4.49
CA ILE A 54 2.15 -21.37 -5.69
C ILE A 54 1.28 -20.10 -5.66
N ILE A 55 0.04 -20.21 -5.19
CA ILE A 55 -0.86 -19.08 -5.02
C ILE A 55 -0.28 -18.08 -4.03
N LEU A 56 0.26 -18.54 -2.89
CA LEU A 56 0.91 -17.67 -1.90
C LEU A 56 2.11 -16.93 -2.50
N VAL A 57 2.97 -17.62 -3.24
CA VAL A 57 4.13 -17.00 -3.91
C VAL A 57 3.68 -15.99 -4.97
N ALA A 58 2.67 -16.32 -5.76
CA ALA A 58 2.12 -15.42 -6.77
C ALA A 58 1.56 -14.15 -6.12
N VAL A 59 0.71 -14.28 -5.08
CA VAL A 59 0.15 -13.16 -4.33
C VAL A 59 1.25 -12.30 -3.71
N PHE A 60 2.29 -12.93 -3.15
CA PHE A 60 3.44 -12.23 -2.61
C PHE A 60 4.15 -11.38 -3.67
N LEU A 61 4.51 -11.96 -4.81
CA LEU A 61 5.23 -11.27 -5.88
C LEU A 61 4.39 -10.15 -6.50
N ILE A 62 3.13 -10.44 -6.83
CA ILE A 62 2.20 -9.45 -7.39
C ILE A 62 2.00 -8.31 -6.40
N GLY A 63 1.81 -8.61 -5.11
CA GLY A 63 1.63 -7.59 -4.09
C GLY A 63 2.89 -6.73 -3.92
N VAL A 64 4.09 -7.31 -3.86
CA VAL A 64 5.35 -6.53 -3.83
C VAL A 64 5.43 -5.59 -5.02
N LEU A 65 5.18 -6.08 -6.24
CA LEU A 65 5.18 -5.25 -7.45
C LEU A 65 4.15 -4.13 -7.39
N CYS A 66 2.95 -4.41 -6.87
CA CYS A 66 1.91 -3.41 -6.64
C CYS A 66 2.40 -2.31 -5.68
N PHE A 67 2.99 -2.67 -4.54
CA PHE A 67 3.52 -1.69 -3.58
C PHE A 67 4.71 -0.89 -4.14
N LEU A 68 5.48 -1.41 -5.09
CA LEU A 68 6.54 -0.63 -5.75
C LEU A 68 5.99 0.46 -6.67
N CYS A 69 4.71 0.39 -7.04
CA CYS A 69 4.06 1.41 -7.83
C CYS A 69 3.48 2.51 -6.91
N PRO A 70 3.86 3.80 -7.09
CA PRO A 70 3.42 4.89 -6.23
C PRO A 70 1.91 5.15 -6.28
N THR A 71 1.23 4.68 -7.33
CA THR A 71 -0.19 4.92 -7.55
C THR A 71 -1.09 3.84 -6.95
N VAL A 72 -0.53 2.74 -6.42
CA VAL A 72 -1.32 1.61 -5.93
C VAL A 72 -1.57 1.76 -4.44
N PRO A 73 -2.84 1.80 -3.99
CA PRO A 73 -3.17 1.91 -2.58
C PRO A 73 -3.06 0.53 -1.94
N GLY A 74 -2.27 0.43 -0.86
CA GLY A 74 -1.98 -0.84 -0.20
C GLY A 74 -3.20 -1.60 0.31
N MET A 75 -4.26 -0.88 0.72
CA MET A 75 -5.52 -1.46 1.18
C MET A 75 -6.13 -2.43 0.17
N ILE A 76 -6.12 -2.08 -1.12
CA ILE A 76 -6.69 -2.92 -2.19
C ILE A 76 -5.95 -4.26 -2.28
N VAL A 77 -4.63 -4.24 -2.12
CA VAL A 77 -3.79 -5.44 -2.16
C VAL A 77 -4.11 -6.37 -0.99
N TYR A 78 -4.29 -5.84 0.21
CA TYR A 78 -4.65 -6.63 1.41
C TYR A 78 -6.04 -7.25 1.32
N ILE A 79 -7.03 -6.49 0.81
CA ILE A 79 -8.39 -6.99 0.55
C ILE A 79 -8.33 -8.11 -0.50
N PHE A 80 -7.62 -7.88 -1.61
CA PHE A 80 -7.45 -8.87 -2.67
C PHE A 80 -6.81 -10.17 -2.15
N ALA A 81 -5.72 -10.06 -1.37
CA ALA A 81 -5.08 -11.21 -0.76
C ALA A 81 -6.03 -11.94 0.21
N GLY A 82 -6.83 -11.20 0.99
CA GLY A 82 -7.86 -11.78 1.86
C GLY A 82 -8.94 -12.55 1.11
N ILE A 83 -9.37 -12.07 -0.06
CA ILE A 83 -10.30 -12.77 -0.94
C ILE A 83 -9.65 -14.04 -1.52
N LEU A 84 -8.42 -13.94 -2.04
CA LEU A 84 -7.82 -15.05 -2.79
C LEU A 84 -7.28 -16.16 -1.85
N VAL A 85 -6.59 -15.79 -0.77
CA VAL A 85 -5.95 -16.75 0.14
C VAL A 85 -6.99 -17.50 0.97
N ALA A 86 -8.03 -16.83 1.47
CA ALA A 86 -9.09 -17.48 2.26
C ALA A 86 -9.97 -18.42 1.43
N ASP A 87 -10.19 -18.12 0.15
CA ASP A 87 -10.98 -18.93 -0.79
C ASP A 87 -10.22 -20.20 -1.22
N GLN A 88 -8.90 -20.10 -1.37
CA GLN A 88 -8.07 -21.17 -1.95
C GLN A 88 -7.38 -22.07 -0.91
N CYS A 89 -7.53 -21.78 0.39
CA CYS A 89 -6.85 -22.51 1.46
C CYS A 89 -7.45 -23.94 1.66
N PRO A 90 -6.62 -25.01 1.65
CA PRO A 90 -7.07 -26.36 1.96
C PRO A 90 -7.35 -26.58 3.47
N PRO A 91 -8.36 -27.38 3.86
CA PRO A 91 -9.38 -28.01 3.03
C PRO A 91 -10.41 -27.00 2.51
N ARG A 92 -10.57 -26.94 1.19
CA ARG A 92 -11.45 -25.96 0.52
C ARG A 92 -12.91 -26.12 0.96
N ASN A 93 -13.65 -25.02 0.97
CA ASN A 93 -15.08 -24.96 1.33
C ASN A 93 -15.42 -25.42 2.75
N THR A 94 -14.43 -25.51 3.64
CA THR A 94 -14.65 -25.76 5.07
C THR A 94 -14.39 -24.50 5.88
N ASP A 95 -15.04 -24.36 7.04
CA ASP A 95 -14.78 -23.23 7.92
C ASP A 95 -13.35 -23.28 8.50
N GLN A 96 -12.80 -24.49 8.70
CA GLN A 96 -11.41 -24.65 9.12
C GLN A 96 -10.43 -24.11 8.06
N GLY A 97 -10.63 -24.46 6.78
CA GLY A 97 -9.83 -23.94 5.67
C GLY A 97 -9.93 -22.42 5.56
N PHE A 98 -11.14 -21.88 5.73
CA PHE A 98 -11.37 -20.44 5.71
C PHE A 98 -10.57 -19.70 6.79
N TRP A 99 -10.71 -20.09 8.08
CA TRP A 99 -10.01 -19.43 9.18
C TRP A 99 -8.50 -19.61 9.10
N THR A 100 -8.04 -20.78 8.65
CA THR A 100 -6.61 -21.02 8.39
C THR A 100 -6.10 -20.08 7.31
N GLY A 101 -6.84 -19.91 6.21
CA GLY A 101 -6.53 -18.99 5.13
C GLY A 101 -6.49 -17.52 5.58
N VAL A 102 -7.39 -17.11 6.48
CA VAL A 102 -7.38 -15.76 7.07
C VAL A 102 -6.10 -15.50 7.87
N VAL A 103 -5.68 -16.44 8.73
CA VAL A 103 -4.45 -16.30 9.52
C VAL A 103 -3.22 -16.28 8.62
N VAL A 104 -3.16 -17.16 7.62
CA VAL A 104 -2.09 -17.19 6.61
C VAL A 104 -2.04 -15.87 5.84
N ASN A 105 -3.19 -15.29 5.49
CA ASN A 105 -3.27 -14.01 4.80
C ASN A 105 -2.64 -12.87 5.62
N PHE A 106 -2.88 -12.81 6.93
CA PHE A 106 -2.27 -11.77 7.79
C PHE A 106 -0.75 -11.87 7.81
N ALA A 107 -0.22 -13.08 7.99
CA ALA A 107 1.21 -13.32 7.97
C ALA A 107 1.82 -12.99 6.60
N LEU A 108 1.18 -13.43 5.51
CA LEU A 108 1.61 -13.16 4.14
C LEU A 108 1.66 -11.66 3.86
N CYS A 109 0.57 -10.94 4.11
CA CYS A 109 0.48 -9.51 3.87
C CYS A 109 1.46 -8.71 4.73
N TRP A 110 1.71 -9.16 5.97
CA TRP A 110 2.66 -8.52 6.87
C TRP A 110 4.10 -8.66 6.37
N VAL A 111 4.53 -9.86 5.98
CA VAL A 111 5.88 -10.07 5.40
C VAL A 111 6.03 -9.34 4.08
N LEU A 112 5.01 -9.38 3.23
CA LEU A 112 4.95 -8.67 1.96
C LEU A 112 5.15 -7.16 2.16
N LYS A 113 4.45 -6.59 3.14
CA LYS A 113 4.55 -5.18 3.48
C LYS A 113 5.97 -4.79 3.90
N LEU A 114 6.56 -5.50 4.86
CA LEU A 114 7.93 -5.23 5.32
C LEU A 114 8.94 -5.36 4.16
N MET A 115 8.80 -6.39 3.32
CA MET A 115 9.65 -6.56 2.15
C MET A 115 9.51 -5.40 1.15
N ALA A 116 8.29 -4.94 0.89
CA ALA A 116 8.04 -3.83 -0.02
C ALA A 116 8.64 -2.52 0.51
N CYS A 117 8.47 -2.21 1.81
CA CYS A 117 9.10 -1.06 2.46
C CYS A 117 10.63 -1.11 2.33
N ALA A 118 11.23 -2.28 2.58
CA ALA A 118 12.67 -2.46 2.45
C ALA A 118 13.17 -2.22 1.02
N ILE A 119 12.48 -2.75 0.01
CA ILE A 119 12.85 -2.54 -1.41
C ILE A 119 12.71 -1.07 -1.78
N GLN A 120 11.60 -0.42 -1.41
CA GLN A 120 11.36 1.00 -1.66
C GLN A 120 12.42 1.89 -1.01
N GLN A 121 12.81 1.60 0.24
CA GLN A 121 13.82 2.37 0.96
C GLN A 121 15.21 2.19 0.35
N VAL A 122 15.64 0.95 0.11
CA VAL A 122 17.02 0.66 -0.31
C VAL A 122 17.23 0.93 -1.78
N PHE A 123 16.39 0.36 -2.65
CA PHE A 123 16.61 0.45 -4.10
C PHE A 123 16.11 1.78 -4.65
N ILE A 124 14.85 2.14 -4.38
CA ILE A 124 14.27 3.36 -4.97
C ILE A 124 14.82 4.59 -4.24
N GLY A 125 14.58 4.70 -2.93
CA GLY A 125 14.99 5.84 -2.12
C GLY A 125 16.52 6.01 -2.09
N GLY A 126 17.26 4.93 -1.94
CA GLY A 126 18.72 4.93 -1.97
C GLY A 126 19.30 5.42 -3.30
N MET A 127 18.73 5.00 -4.44
CA MET A 127 19.16 5.50 -5.75
C MET A 127 18.78 6.97 -5.96
N LEU A 128 17.56 7.35 -5.60
CA LEU A 128 17.08 8.74 -5.71
C LEU A 128 17.87 9.71 -4.82
N SER A 129 18.44 9.23 -3.71
CA SER A 129 19.33 10.01 -2.84
C SER A 129 20.60 10.53 -3.53
N LYS A 130 21.00 9.93 -4.67
CA LYS A 130 22.19 10.35 -5.42
C LYS A 130 21.94 11.60 -6.26
N SER A 131 20.69 11.89 -6.61
CA SER A 131 20.33 13.06 -7.42
C SER A 131 20.10 14.30 -6.56
N THR A 132 20.89 15.36 -6.81
CA THR A 132 20.72 16.66 -6.14
C THR A 132 19.41 17.34 -6.51
N TRP A 133 18.94 17.14 -7.75
CA TRP A 133 17.65 17.65 -8.22
C TRP A 133 16.48 17.03 -7.46
N VAL A 134 16.49 15.70 -7.29
CA VAL A 134 15.44 15.01 -6.52
C VAL A 134 15.46 15.47 -5.06
N ARG A 135 16.63 15.55 -4.44
CA ARG A 135 16.78 16.01 -3.04
C ARG A 135 16.28 17.44 -2.84
N ARG A 136 16.50 18.33 -3.82
CA ARG A 136 15.95 19.70 -3.80
C ARG A 136 14.44 19.70 -3.95
N THR A 137 13.91 18.93 -4.90
CA THR A 137 12.46 18.84 -5.20
C THR A 137 11.66 18.28 -4.02
N VAL A 138 12.17 17.22 -3.38
CA VAL A 138 11.57 16.63 -2.17
C VAL A 138 11.70 17.56 -0.95
N GLY A 139 12.59 18.56 -1.00
CA GLY A 139 12.75 19.52 0.08
C GLY A 139 13.42 18.91 1.31
N VAL A 140 14.42 18.04 1.14
CA VAL A 140 15.11 17.38 2.28
C VAL A 140 15.81 18.36 3.25
N HIS A 141 15.98 19.61 2.81
CA HIS A 141 16.57 20.69 3.59
C HIS A 141 15.53 21.51 4.36
N THR A 142 14.24 21.32 4.09
CA THR A 142 13.16 22.03 4.79
C THR A 142 13.04 21.56 6.23
N THR A 143 12.65 22.46 7.13
CA THR A 143 12.48 22.17 8.57
C THR A 143 11.53 21.00 8.79
N PHE A 144 10.43 20.94 8.04
CA PHE A 144 9.44 19.86 8.15
C PHE A 144 10.06 18.48 7.92
N ILE A 145 10.78 18.28 6.81
CA ILE A 145 11.42 16.99 6.50
C ILE A 145 12.52 16.66 7.53
N ARG A 146 13.26 17.67 8.02
CA ARG A 146 14.25 17.46 9.09
C ARG A 146 13.63 17.06 10.42
N CYS A 147 12.45 17.61 10.77
CA CYS A 147 11.71 17.17 11.94
C CYS A 147 11.26 15.71 11.81
N LEU A 148 10.74 15.30 10.64
CA LEU A 148 10.42 13.90 10.37
C LEU A 148 11.64 13.00 10.50
N GLU A 149 12.79 13.41 9.94
CA GLU A 149 14.05 12.68 10.03
C GLU A 149 14.46 12.43 11.49
N VAL A 150 14.38 13.45 12.36
CA VAL A 150 14.71 13.32 13.79
C VAL A 150 13.78 12.32 14.48
N VAL A 151 12.47 12.35 14.18
CA VAL A 151 11.51 11.39 14.75
C VAL A 151 11.81 9.97 14.29
N MET A 152 12.09 9.77 12.99
CA MET A 152 12.36 8.45 12.42
C MET A 152 13.74 7.89 12.79
N ARG A 153 14.70 8.74 13.21
CA ARG A 153 16.02 8.32 13.73
C ARG A 153 15.98 7.80 15.17
N LYS A 154 14.92 8.06 15.95
CA LYS A 154 14.79 7.54 17.32
C LYS A 154 14.87 6.01 17.30
N LYS A 155 15.64 5.38 18.19
CA LYS A 155 15.75 3.92 18.23
C LYS A 155 14.46 3.27 18.76
N GLY A 156 14.13 2.10 18.22
CA GLY A 156 12.96 1.32 18.62
C GLY A 156 11.62 1.93 18.19
N LEU A 157 10.58 1.63 18.97
CA LEU A 157 9.21 2.06 18.72
C LEU A 157 8.91 3.35 19.48
N SER A 158 8.71 4.44 18.76
CA SER A 158 8.12 5.66 19.32
C SER A 158 6.77 5.94 18.64
N PRO A 159 5.77 6.49 19.35
CA PRO A 159 4.46 6.75 18.75
C PRO A 159 4.53 7.60 17.48
N GLY A 160 5.40 8.62 17.46
CA GLY A 160 5.61 9.45 16.28
C GLY A 160 6.22 8.67 15.10
N LYS A 161 7.20 7.78 15.35
CA LYS A 161 7.77 6.94 14.30
C LYS A 161 6.71 5.99 13.73
N VAL A 162 5.94 5.32 14.58
CA VAL A 162 4.88 4.40 14.17
C VAL A 162 3.78 5.14 13.40
N ALA A 163 3.38 6.33 13.83
CA ALA A 163 2.40 7.15 13.13
C ALA A 163 2.86 7.54 11.72
N ILE A 164 4.15 7.85 11.54
CA ILE A 164 4.70 8.17 10.22
C ILE A 164 4.78 6.91 9.35
N LEU A 165 5.39 5.83 9.85
CA LEU A 165 5.67 4.63 9.05
C LEU A 165 4.43 3.79 8.75
N CYS A 166 3.48 3.71 9.69
CA CYS A 166 2.25 2.95 9.50
C CYS A 166 1.06 3.79 9.02
N GLY A 167 1.04 5.09 9.34
CA GLY A 167 -0.04 6.00 8.95
C GLY A 167 0.20 6.75 7.65
N GLY A 168 1.47 6.90 7.24
CA GLY A 168 1.83 7.55 5.99
C GLY A 168 1.55 6.68 4.77
N PRO A 169 1.38 7.28 3.58
CA PRO A 169 1.35 6.53 2.33
C PRO A 169 2.68 5.81 2.13
N ASP A 170 2.59 4.54 1.76
CA ASP A 170 3.70 3.61 1.93
C ASP A 170 4.93 3.94 1.08
N TRP A 171 4.68 4.12 -0.22
CA TRP A 171 5.70 4.41 -1.20
C TRP A 171 6.45 5.71 -0.87
N PRO A 172 5.79 6.88 -0.71
CA PRO A 172 6.53 8.11 -0.42
C PRO A 172 7.22 8.08 0.94
N THR A 173 6.67 7.40 1.95
CA THR A 173 7.28 7.29 3.28
C THR A 173 8.59 6.49 3.22
N SER A 174 8.56 5.28 2.67
CA SER A 174 9.74 4.40 2.58
C SER A 174 10.80 4.97 1.63
N VAL A 175 10.38 5.53 0.49
CA VAL A 175 11.29 6.19 -0.46
C VAL A 175 11.96 7.41 0.18
N LEU A 176 11.21 8.24 0.90
CA LEU A 176 11.77 9.38 1.63
C LEU A 176 12.76 8.92 2.71
N ALA A 177 12.46 7.86 3.44
CA ALA A 177 13.39 7.26 4.41
C ALA A 177 14.71 6.84 3.75
N GLY A 178 14.65 6.29 2.53
CA GLY A 178 15.81 5.96 1.71
C GLY A 178 16.58 7.19 1.24
N ILE A 179 15.88 8.24 0.78
CA ILE A 179 16.49 9.50 0.35
C ILE A 179 17.25 10.17 1.52
N MET A 180 16.71 10.09 2.73
CA MET A 180 17.34 10.61 3.97
C MET A 180 18.41 9.67 4.55
N LYS A 181 18.65 8.51 3.93
CA LYS A 181 19.61 7.49 4.36
C LYS A 181 19.39 7.05 5.82
N LEU A 182 18.14 6.74 6.16
CA LEU A 182 17.80 6.20 7.46
C LEU A 182 18.15 4.71 7.57
N SER A 183 18.32 4.24 8.81
CA SER A 183 18.56 2.82 9.09
C SER A 183 17.34 2.00 8.66
N LEU A 184 17.55 1.01 7.81
CA LEU A 184 16.50 0.09 7.35
C LEU A 184 15.88 -0.64 8.55
N VAL A 185 16.71 -1.22 9.41
CA VAL A 185 16.26 -2.00 10.59
C VAL A 185 15.35 -1.17 11.50
N GLU A 186 15.72 0.09 11.75
CA GLU A 186 14.92 0.98 12.61
C GLU A 186 13.60 1.42 11.98
N CYS A 187 13.53 1.45 10.64
CA CYS A 187 12.30 1.72 9.91
C CYS A 187 11.41 0.46 9.91
N GLU A 188 11.96 -0.72 9.59
CA GLU A 188 11.21 -1.98 9.63
C GLU A 188 10.63 -2.27 11.02
N ILE A 189 11.41 -2.06 12.09
CA ILE A 189 10.91 -2.18 13.48
C ILE A 189 9.73 -1.23 13.69
N GLY A 190 9.84 0.02 13.23
CA GLY A 190 8.76 1.00 13.33
C GLY A 190 7.51 0.67 12.51
N THR A 191 7.65 -0.16 11.47
CA THR A 191 6.57 -0.64 10.60
C THR A 191 5.89 -1.90 11.12
N LEU A 192 6.51 -2.67 12.04
CA LEU A 192 5.91 -3.90 12.60
C LEU A 192 4.44 -3.76 13.06
N PRO A 193 4.02 -2.65 13.71
CA PRO A 193 2.63 -2.46 14.14
C PRO A 193 1.61 -2.33 13.00
N ILE A 194 2.03 -2.27 11.73
CA ILE A 194 1.13 -2.21 10.56
C ILE A 194 0.17 -3.40 10.48
N ILE A 195 0.46 -4.51 11.15
CA ILE A 195 -0.45 -5.65 11.25
C ILE A 195 -1.84 -5.24 11.76
N GLY A 196 -1.93 -4.21 12.61
CA GLY A 196 -3.20 -3.64 13.09
C GLY A 196 -4.04 -2.99 11.98
N PHE A 197 -3.42 -2.54 10.88
CA PHE A 197 -4.09 -2.05 9.68
C PHE A 197 -4.36 -3.17 8.66
N ILE A 198 -3.42 -4.11 8.51
CA ILE A 198 -3.55 -5.25 7.58
C ILE A 198 -4.71 -6.17 8.00
N THR A 199 -4.87 -6.41 9.30
CA THR A 199 -5.89 -7.31 9.85
C THR A 199 -7.31 -6.91 9.42
N PRO A 200 -7.81 -5.68 9.69
CA PRO A 200 -9.14 -5.29 9.24
C PRO A 200 -9.28 -5.35 7.72
N CYS A 201 -8.29 -4.88 6.95
CA CYS A 201 -8.35 -4.94 5.48
C CYS A 201 -8.44 -6.38 4.94
N GLY A 202 -7.65 -7.29 5.50
CA GLY A 202 -7.66 -8.70 5.14
C GLY A 202 -9.00 -9.37 5.50
N LEU A 203 -9.55 -9.04 6.68
CA LEU A 203 -10.87 -9.51 7.11
C LEU A 203 -11.99 -9.01 6.20
N THR A 204 -11.97 -7.73 5.80
CA THR A 204 -12.94 -7.19 4.83
C THR A 204 -12.97 -8.05 3.57
N GLY A 205 -11.80 -8.39 3.01
CA GLY A 205 -11.70 -9.26 1.84
C GLY A 205 -12.24 -10.68 2.10
N SER A 206 -11.81 -11.32 3.18
CA SER A 206 -12.22 -12.69 3.49
C SER A 206 -13.72 -12.80 3.82
N PHE A 207 -14.29 -11.86 4.57
CA PHE A 207 -15.72 -11.86 4.92
C PHE A 207 -16.61 -11.55 3.72
N TYR A 208 -16.12 -10.77 2.76
CA TYR A 208 -16.83 -10.52 1.51
C TYR A 208 -17.16 -11.82 0.75
N LEU A 209 -16.32 -12.86 0.84
CA LEU A 209 -16.59 -14.19 0.25
C LEU A 209 -17.79 -14.89 0.89
N LYS A 210 -18.00 -14.73 2.20
CA LYS A 210 -19.05 -15.41 2.97
C LYS A 210 -20.35 -14.61 2.99
N ARG A 211 -20.40 -13.43 2.36
CA ARG A 211 -21.59 -12.59 2.30
C ARG A 211 -22.77 -13.37 1.70
N GLY A 212 -23.92 -13.36 2.37
CA GLY A 212 -25.13 -14.05 1.92
C GLY A 212 -25.21 -15.55 2.28
N THR A 213 -24.19 -16.14 2.90
CA THR A 213 -24.25 -17.54 3.37
C THR A 213 -25.05 -17.67 4.67
N THR A 214 -24.96 -16.69 5.56
CA THR A 214 -25.73 -16.64 6.81
C THR A 214 -25.91 -15.18 7.23
N GLU A 215 -26.89 -14.91 8.10
CA GLU A 215 -27.16 -13.56 8.60
C GLU A 215 -25.95 -12.99 9.37
N THR A 216 -25.28 -13.82 10.16
CA THR A 216 -24.04 -13.47 10.89
C THR A 216 -22.93 -13.01 9.95
N TRP A 217 -22.65 -13.75 8.87
CA TRP A 217 -21.65 -13.35 7.87
C TRP A 217 -22.01 -12.07 7.14
N THR A 218 -23.31 -11.87 6.88
CA THR A 218 -23.78 -10.63 6.24
C THR A 218 -23.56 -9.43 7.16
N ARG A 219 -23.81 -9.58 8.47
CA ARG A 219 -23.52 -8.54 9.47
C ARG A 219 -22.02 -8.28 9.60
N MET A 220 -21.19 -9.32 9.65
CA MET A 220 -19.72 -9.20 9.73
C MET A 220 -19.13 -8.53 8.49
N ALA A 221 -19.63 -8.86 7.29
CA ALA A 221 -19.17 -8.25 6.04
C ALA A 221 -19.60 -6.79 5.90
N ASN A 222 -20.71 -6.37 6.52
CA ASN A 222 -21.18 -4.98 6.52
C ASN A 222 -20.52 -4.12 7.62
N ALA A 223 -19.96 -4.75 8.65
CA ALA A 223 -19.29 -4.06 9.77
C ALA A 223 -17.83 -3.70 9.47
N MET A 224 -17.26 -4.22 8.38
CA MET A 224 -15.90 -4.03 7.91
C MET A 224 -15.86 -3.19 6.64
#